data_AF-A0A7W1TZ38-F1
#
_entry.id   AF-A0A7W1TZ38-F1
#
_cell.length_a   1.000
_cell.length_b   1.000
_cell.length_c   1.000
_cell.angle_alpha   90.00
_cell.angle_beta   90.00
_cell.angle_gamma   90.00
#
_symmetry.space_group_name_H-M   'P 1'
#
loop_
_entity.id
_entity.type
_entity.pdbx_description
1 polymer ?
#
loop_
_entity_poly.entity_id
_entity_poly.type
_entity_poly.pdbx_seq_one_letter_code
_entity_poly.pdbx_strand_id
1 'polypeptide(L)'
;MNTVILTSQTALGETLQASFLPESGMNMISYKKDNVEIIDPTTRSLFEERYAGLGALIGPHFHRRRPETLPRIKDESIFPHIARVKAKGNIDPFSHGIARYAPWKYQETKNSIKGTLTGKDLWNGVALSELEGQNFTMTFAAELTPAGLTLNLSVISDTDSLVGIHYYYRLPNGVGTVKSRISPFINVNGEKHSPPSSWHLDNQKNVEIPLDQALDCTLHPFPDQLRGKILLETSEYHLMTTYQCISQENCWQLYHPEGASYVCIEPISAQDPRHPNLTVSSLNINLQIFSPGQQYE
;
A
#
# COMPACT_ATOMS: atom_id res chain seq x y z
N MET A 1 -21.56 4.40 4.00
CA MET A 1 -20.17 4.19 4.41
C MET A 1 -19.72 5.41 5.16
N ASN A 2 -19.34 5.26 6.42
CA ASN A 2 -18.80 6.37 7.20
C ASN A 2 -17.37 6.71 6.73
N THR A 3 -17.09 7.99 6.47
CA THR A 3 -15.75 8.46 6.08
C THR A 3 -15.10 9.09 7.30
N VAL A 4 -13.90 8.64 7.62
CA VAL A 4 -13.10 9.17 8.71
C VAL A 4 -12.10 10.17 8.15
N ILE A 5 -12.09 11.39 8.68
CA ILE A 5 -11.25 12.48 8.19
C ILE A 5 -10.30 12.91 9.30
N LEU A 6 -9.01 12.64 9.11
CA LEU A 6 -7.94 13.14 9.96
C LEU A 6 -7.55 14.53 9.50
N THR A 7 -7.32 15.46 10.42
CA THR A 7 -6.88 16.82 10.12
C THR A 7 -5.71 17.25 11.01
N SER A 8 -4.76 17.95 10.40
CA SER A 8 -3.62 18.57 11.09
C SER A 8 -3.20 19.83 10.33
N GLN A 9 -2.21 20.53 10.86
CA GLN A 9 -1.63 21.72 10.24
C GLN A 9 -0.12 21.63 10.32
N THR A 10 0.57 21.91 9.21
CA THR A 10 2.05 21.92 9.18
C THR A 10 2.59 23.06 10.05
N ALA A 11 3.90 23.03 10.33
CA ALA A 11 4.58 24.14 11.00
C ALA A 11 4.49 25.48 10.23
N LEU A 12 4.20 25.44 8.92
CA LEU A 12 4.02 26.61 8.06
C LEU A 12 2.57 27.08 7.96
N GLY A 13 1.64 26.43 8.65
CA GLY A 13 0.22 26.78 8.61
C GLY A 13 -0.57 26.12 7.48
N GLU A 14 0.04 25.26 6.68
CA GLU A 14 -0.61 24.53 5.58
C GLU A 14 -1.51 23.42 6.16
N THR A 15 -2.69 23.22 5.59
CA THR A 15 -3.65 22.22 6.06
C THR A 15 -3.23 20.83 5.58
N LEU A 16 -3.21 19.85 6.48
CA LEU A 16 -3.07 18.43 6.13
C LEU A 16 -4.39 17.70 6.39
N GLN A 17 -4.81 16.85 5.46
CA GLN A 17 -6.00 16.03 5.61
C GLN A 17 -5.82 14.64 5.00
N ALA A 18 -6.16 13.59 5.74
CA ALA A 18 -6.19 12.21 5.25
C ALA A 18 -7.57 11.60 5.52
N SER A 19 -8.16 10.94 4.53
CA SER A 19 -9.51 10.38 4.63
C SER A 19 -9.51 8.86 4.43
N PHE A 20 -10.21 8.13 5.30
CA PHE A 20 -10.26 6.66 5.31
C PHE A 20 -11.71 6.14 5.27
N LEU A 21 -11.89 4.92 4.74
CA LEU A 21 -13.14 4.16 4.78
C LEU A 21 -12.98 2.88 5.60
N PRO A 22 -13.14 2.90 6.93
CA PRO A 22 -12.93 1.73 7.78
C PRO A 22 -13.88 0.57 7.47
N GLU A 23 -15.13 0.88 7.11
CA GLU A 23 -16.16 -0.11 6.72
C GLU A 23 -15.87 -0.74 5.35
N SER A 24 -14.88 -0.25 4.64
CA SER A 24 -14.43 -0.74 3.33
C SER A 24 -12.93 -0.92 3.38
N GLY A 25 -12.46 -1.78 4.29
CA GLY A 25 -11.06 -2.22 4.33
C GLY A 25 -10.05 -1.19 4.80
N MET A 26 -10.47 -0.16 5.54
CA MET A 26 -9.59 0.92 5.99
C MET A 26 -8.84 1.59 4.82
N ASN A 27 -9.42 1.58 3.61
CA ASN A 27 -8.81 2.17 2.43
C ASN A 27 -8.71 3.70 2.61
N MET A 28 -7.55 4.27 2.30
CA MET A 28 -7.35 5.70 2.24
C MET A 28 -7.89 6.23 0.91
N ILE A 29 -8.82 7.17 0.94
CA ILE A 29 -9.48 7.70 -0.27
C ILE A 29 -8.99 9.08 -0.69
N SER A 30 -8.22 9.73 0.18
CA SER A 30 -7.64 11.05 -0.04
C SER A 30 -6.51 11.27 0.96
N TYR A 31 -5.41 11.86 0.50
CA TYR A 31 -4.39 12.47 1.36
C TYR A 31 -3.91 13.74 0.67
N LYS A 32 -4.05 14.88 1.34
CA LYS A 32 -3.76 16.17 0.72
C LYS A 32 -3.08 17.14 1.67
N LYS A 33 -2.33 18.05 1.04
CA LYS A 33 -1.73 19.23 1.64
C LYS A 33 -2.30 20.46 0.94
N ASP A 34 -3.02 21.29 1.69
CA ASP A 34 -3.90 22.34 1.17
C ASP A 34 -4.81 21.82 0.04
N ASN A 35 -4.58 22.27 -1.19
CA ASN A 35 -5.35 21.90 -2.37
C ASN A 35 -4.68 20.79 -3.20
N VAL A 36 -3.53 20.27 -2.77
CA VAL A 36 -2.77 19.25 -3.50
C VAL A 36 -3.16 17.86 -3.02
N GLU A 37 -3.98 17.17 -3.79
CA GLU A 37 -4.33 15.75 -3.60
C GLU A 37 -3.23 14.85 -4.17
N ILE A 38 -2.71 13.93 -3.34
CA ILE A 38 -1.66 13.00 -3.76
C ILE A 38 -2.18 11.59 -4.06
N ILE A 39 -3.40 11.22 -3.65
CA ILE A 39 -4.02 9.94 -4.03
C ILE A 39 -4.81 10.14 -5.31
N ASP A 40 -4.57 9.33 -6.33
CA ASP A 40 -5.19 9.52 -7.63
C ASP A 40 -6.70 9.22 -7.60
N PRO A 41 -7.58 10.23 -7.73
CA PRO A 41 -9.02 10.03 -7.68
C PRO A 41 -9.57 9.30 -8.91
N THR A 42 -8.83 9.25 -10.02
CA THR A 42 -9.27 8.57 -11.26
C THR A 42 -9.38 7.06 -11.06
N THR A 43 -8.68 6.52 -10.06
CA THR A 43 -8.68 5.10 -9.71
C THR A 43 -9.89 4.68 -8.86
N ARG A 44 -10.82 5.60 -8.53
CA ARG A 44 -12.03 5.33 -7.74
C ARG A 44 -12.92 4.24 -8.35
N SER A 45 -13.02 4.18 -9.68
CA SER A 45 -13.80 3.15 -10.36
C SER A 45 -13.26 1.74 -10.09
N LEU A 46 -11.93 1.59 -10.01
CA LEU A 46 -11.29 0.33 -9.62
C LEU A 46 -11.64 -0.04 -8.18
N PHE A 47 -11.80 0.96 -7.30
CA PHE A 47 -12.07 0.75 -5.88
C PHE A 47 -13.49 0.25 -5.69
N GLU A 48 -14.45 0.90 -6.32
CA GLU A 48 -15.88 0.53 -6.30
C GLU A 48 -16.13 -0.84 -6.97
N GLU A 49 -15.32 -1.19 -7.97
CA GLU A 49 -15.40 -2.47 -8.65
C GLU A 49 -14.86 -3.61 -7.79
N ARG A 50 -13.63 -3.47 -7.28
CA ARG A 50 -12.83 -4.59 -6.76
C ARG A 50 -11.85 -4.22 -5.64
N TYR A 51 -12.03 -3.08 -4.98
CA TYR A 51 -11.14 -2.59 -3.91
C TYR A 51 -9.67 -2.47 -4.35
N ALA A 52 -9.44 -2.12 -5.62
CA ALA A 52 -8.14 -1.72 -6.15
C ALA A 52 -8.17 -0.21 -6.45
N GLY A 53 -7.05 0.51 -6.47
CA GLY A 53 -7.07 1.97 -6.60
C GLY A 53 -7.11 2.69 -5.25
N LEU A 54 -7.01 4.01 -5.29
CA LEU A 54 -6.91 4.89 -4.12
C LEU A 54 -5.74 4.46 -3.21
N GLY A 55 -5.96 4.33 -1.90
CA GLY A 55 -4.97 3.86 -0.94
C GLY A 55 -5.38 2.54 -0.30
N ALA A 56 -5.11 1.43 -0.98
CA ALA A 56 -5.48 0.10 -0.49
C ALA A 56 -4.47 -0.48 0.50
N LEU A 57 -4.97 -1.30 1.42
CA LEU A 57 -4.13 -2.12 2.30
C LEU A 57 -3.75 -3.45 1.62
N ILE A 58 -2.62 -4.01 2.02
CA ILE A 58 -2.21 -5.37 1.68
C ILE A 58 -2.18 -6.17 2.99
N GLY A 59 -2.82 -7.34 2.98
CA GLY A 59 -2.69 -8.33 4.03
C GLY A 59 -3.95 -9.18 4.23
N PRO A 60 -3.83 -10.40 4.79
CA PRO A 60 -2.58 -10.98 5.30
C PRO A 60 -1.71 -11.65 4.21
N HIS A 61 -2.12 -11.66 2.94
CA HIS A 61 -1.30 -12.16 1.83
C HIS A 61 -1.11 -11.12 0.73
N PHE A 62 -0.14 -11.36 -0.16
CA PHE A 62 0.12 -10.52 -1.31
C PHE A 62 -0.30 -11.21 -2.61
N HIS A 63 -0.74 -10.40 -3.59
CA HIS A 63 -1.21 -10.87 -4.89
C HIS A 63 -2.36 -11.88 -4.76
N ARG A 64 -2.58 -12.68 -5.79
CA ARG A 64 -3.52 -13.80 -5.81
C ARG A 64 -2.85 -15.07 -5.30
N ARG A 65 -3.59 -15.84 -4.51
CA ARG A 65 -3.20 -17.18 -4.09
C ARG A 65 -3.37 -18.19 -5.22
N ARG A 66 -2.71 -19.34 -5.06
CA ARG A 66 -2.81 -20.44 -6.02
C ARG A 66 -4.20 -21.08 -5.93
N PRO A 67 -4.84 -21.48 -7.05
CA PRO A 67 -6.19 -22.03 -7.03
C PRO A 67 -6.39 -23.19 -6.05
N GLU A 68 -5.39 -24.05 -5.91
CA GLU A 68 -5.40 -25.21 -5.01
C GLU A 68 -5.38 -24.86 -3.51
N THR A 69 -4.99 -23.63 -3.14
CA THR A 69 -5.00 -23.17 -1.75
C THR A 69 -6.18 -22.26 -1.42
N LEU A 70 -7.05 -21.98 -2.39
CA LEU A 70 -8.20 -21.09 -2.18
C LEU A 70 -9.26 -21.75 -1.30
N PRO A 71 -9.72 -21.07 -0.23
CA PRO A 71 -10.86 -21.51 0.54
C PRO A 71 -12.13 -21.55 -0.31
N ARG A 72 -12.99 -22.53 -0.07
CA ARG A 72 -14.30 -22.59 -0.70
C ARG A 72 -15.27 -21.66 0.00
N ILE A 73 -15.74 -20.63 -0.71
CA ILE A 73 -16.80 -19.74 -0.24
C ILE A 73 -18.15 -20.41 -0.53
N LYS A 74 -18.96 -20.66 0.52
CA LYS A 74 -20.23 -21.39 0.40
C LYS A 74 -21.26 -20.63 -0.44
N ASP A 75 -21.37 -19.33 -0.22
CA ASP A 75 -22.23 -18.42 -0.96
C ASP A 75 -21.42 -17.19 -1.35
N GLU A 76 -21.12 -17.05 -2.64
CA GLU A 76 -20.38 -15.91 -3.17
C GLU A 76 -21.27 -14.70 -3.45
N SER A 77 -22.60 -14.87 -3.52
CA SER A 77 -23.54 -13.81 -3.89
C SER A 77 -23.61 -12.69 -2.86
N ILE A 78 -23.28 -13.01 -1.60
CA ILE A 78 -23.17 -12.04 -0.51
C ILE A 78 -21.93 -11.13 -0.65
N PHE A 79 -21.05 -11.38 -1.61
CA PHE A 79 -19.86 -10.57 -1.88
C PHE A 79 -19.90 -10.05 -3.33
N PRO A 80 -20.53 -8.89 -3.59
CA PRO A 80 -20.80 -8.42 -4.96
C PRO A 80 -19.56 -8.24 -5.86
N HIS A 81 -18.37 -8.03 -5.29
CA HIS A 81 -17.13 -7.92 -6.06
C HIS A 81 -16.69 -9.27 -6.66
N ILE A 82 -17.03 -10.41 -6.05
CA ILE A 82 -16.58 -11.74 -6.51
C ILE A 82 -17.05 -12.01 -7.94
N ALA A 83 -18.33 -11.76 -8.23
CA ALA A 83 -18.88 -11.93 -9.57
C ALA A 83 -18.13 -11.09 -10.62
N ARG A 84 -17.79 -9.84 -10.28
CA ARG A 84 -17.06 -8.91 -11.16
C ARG A 84 -15.61 -9.36 -11.38
N VAL A 85 -14.94 -9.84 -10.33
CA VAL A 85 -13.57 -10.36 -10.39
C VAL A 85 -13.49 -11.62 -11.25
N LYS A 86 -14.43 -12.57 -11.06
CA LYS A 86 -14.51 -13.81 -11.84
C LYS A 86 -14.89 -13.59 -13.30
N ALA A 87 -15.74 -12.62 -13.61
CA ALA A 87 -16.06 -12.25 -14.98
C ALA A 87 -14.82 -11.81 -15.79
N LYS A 88 -13.75 -11.36 -15.11
CA LYS A 88 -12.45 -11.02 -15.71
C LYS A 88 -11.45 -12.20 -15.72
N GLY A 89 -11.90 -13.42 -15.44
CA GLY A 89 -11.07 -14.63 -15.45
C GLY A 89 -10.21 -14.85 -14.20
N ASN A 90 -10.42 -14.07 -13.13
CA ASN A 90 -9.64 -14.21 -11.90
C ASN A 90 -10.33 -15.18 -10.94
N ILE A 91 -9.56 -16.16 -10.44
CA ILE A 91 -10.08 -17.22 -9.58
C ILE A 91 -10.09 -16.78 -8.11
N ASP A 92 -9.03 -16.11 -7.64
CA ASP A 92 -8.97 -15.56 -6.28
C ASP A 92 -9.76 -14.23 -6.20
N PRO A 93 -10.88 -14.18 -5.45
CA PRO A 93 -11.65 -12.95 -5.29
C PRO A 93 -10.96 -11.89 -4.43
N PHE A 94 -10.01 -12.29 -3.59
CA PHE A 94 -9.42 -11.45 -2.54
C PHE A 94 -7.93 -11.20 -2.78
N SER A 95 -7.55 -10.78 -3.99
CA SER A 95 -6.18 -10.38 -4.29
C SER A 95 -5.67 -9.36 -3.25
N HIS A 96 -4.44 -9.56 -2.77
CA HIS A 96 -3.79 -8.78 -1.69
C HIS A 96 -4.46 -8.91 -0.32
N GLY A 97 -5.19 -10.00 -0.09
CA GLY A 97 -5.76 -10.33 1.21
C GLY A 97 -7.01 -9.55 1.60
N ILE A 98 -7.71 -10.10 2.59
CA ILE A 98 -9.04 -9.63 3.01
C ILE A 98 -9.04 -8.22 3.63
N ALA A 99 -7.88 -7.70 4.05
CA ALA A 99 -7.75 -6.44 4.78
C ALA A 99 -8.34 -5.22 4.07
N ARG A 100 -8.22 -5.16 2.73
CA ARG A 100 -8.75 -4.06 1.93
C ARG A 100 -10.23 -4.17 1.57
N TYR A 101 -10.90 -5.24 1.98
CA TYR A 101 -12.31 -5.49 1.65
C TYR A 101 -13.20 -5.39 2.88
N ALA A 102 -12.79 -6.06 3.97
CA ALA A 102 -13.62 -6.25 5.14
C ALA A 102 -13.77 -4.98 5.99
N PRO A 103 -14.90 -4.83 6.71
CA PRO A 103 -15.07 -3.74 7.66
C PRO A 103 -14.18 -3.95 8.89
N TRP A 104 -13.45 -2.90 9.28
CA TRP A 104 -12.60 -2.90 10.47
C TRP A 104 -13.37 -2.45 11.72
N LYS A 105 -13.04 -2.99 12.88
CA LYS A 105 -13.38 -2.37 14.17
C LYS A 105 -12.39 -1.24 14.42
N TYR A 106 -12.86 -0.03 14.72
CA TYR A 106 -11.98 1.13 14.81
C TYR A 106 -12.41 2.15 15.86
N GLN A 107 -11.44 2.99 16.23
CA GLN A 107 -11.60 4.19 17.05
C GLN A 107 -10.87 5.34 16.36
N GLU A 108 -11.39 6.55 16.49
CA GLU A 108 -10.81 7.74 15.85
C GLU A 108 -10.74 8.92 16.80
N THR A 109 -9.81 9.81 16.51
CA THR A 109 -9.74 11.18 17.02
C THR A 109 -9.72 12.13 15.82
N LYS A 110 -9.62 13.44 16.09
CA LYS A 110 -9.45 14.44 15.03
C LYS A 110 -8.25 14.17 14.10
N ASN A 111 -7.20 13.53 14.61
CA ASN A 111 -5.93 13.37 13.92
C ASN A 111 -5.40 11.93 13.89
N SER A 112 -6.15 10.95 14.39
CA SER A 112 -5.74 9.55 14.36
C SER A 112 -6.90 8.60 14.14
N ILE A 113 -6.61 7.43 13.57
CA ILE A 113 -7.52 6.28 13.54
C ILE A 113 -6.75 5.03 13.89
N LYS A 114 -7.33 4.18 14.72
CA LYS A 114 -6.78 2.88 15.11
C LYS A 114 -7.81 1.81 14.87
N GLY A 115 -7.42 0.72 14.23
CA GLY A 115 -8.29 -0.38 13.86
C GLY A 115 -7.70 -1.74 14.16
N THR A 116 -8.59 -2.71 14.34
CA THR A 116 -8.25 -4.13 14.44
C THR A 116 -9.17 -4.93 13.53
N LEU A 117 -8.58 -5.93 12.86
CA LEU A 117 -9.27 -6.89 12.02
C LEU A 117 -8.80 -8.29 12.41
N THR A 118 -9.72 -9.19 12.71
CA THR A 118 -9.40 -10.55 13.16
C THR A 118 -10.10 -11.59 12.30
N GLY A 119 -9.51 -12.78 12.20
CA GLY A 119 -10.14 -13.92 11.51
C GLY A 119 -11.52 -14.31 12.09
N LYS A 120 -11.81 -13.93 13.34
CA LYS A 120 -13.09 -14.17 14.01
C LYS A 120 -14.17 -13.16 13.67
N ASP A 121 -13.80 -12.02 13.09
CA ASP A 121 -14.79 -11.02 12.68
C ASP A 121 -15.66 -11.58 11.55
N LEU A 122 -16.91 -11.14 11.51
CA LEU A 122 -17.87 -11.58 10.51
C LEU A 122 -18.04 -10.51 9.44
N TRP A 123 -17.97 -10.92 8.18
CA TRP A 123 -18.40 -10.09 7.05
C TRP A 123 -19.52 -10.82 6.31
N ASN A 124 -20.69 -10.19 6.29
CA ASN A 124 -21.93 -10.79 5.76
C ASN A 124 -22.25 -12.16 6.38
N GLY A 125 -21.93 -12.34 7.66
CA GLY A 125 -22.16 -13.57 8.42
C GLY A 125 -21.10 -14.66 8.25
N VAL A 126 -20.06 -14.44 7.43
CA VAL A 126 -18.95 -15.38 7.24
C VAL A 126 -17.72 -14.90 8.01
N ALA A 127 -17.05 -15.81 8.73
CA ALA A 127 -15.82 -15.48 9.44
C ALA A 127 -14.69 -15.16 8.45
N LEU A 128 -13.90 -14.12 8.72
CA LEU A 128 -12.81 -13.73 7.83
C LEU A 128 -11.75 -14.82 7.70
N SER A 129 -11.55 -15.65 8.72
CA SER A 129 -10.66 -16.81 8.65
C SER A 129 -11.15 -17.88 7.67
N GLU A 130 -12.46 -17.99 7.43
CA GLU A 130 -13.00 -18.90 6.42
C GLU A 130 -12.74 -18.38 4.99
N LEU A 131 -12.78 -17.05 4.79
CA LEU A 131 -12.50 -16.41 3.50
C LEU A 131 -10.99 -16.43 3.18
N GLU A 132 -10.18 -16.23 4.21
CA GLU A 132 -8.73 -16.16 4.12
C GLU A 132 -8.06 -17.54 4.21
N GLY A 133 -8.72 -18.54 4.78
CA GLY A 133 -8.18 -19.90 4.93
C GLY A 133 -7.23 -20.08 6.10
N GLN A 134 -7.06 -19.05 6.93
CA GLN A 134 -6.23 -19.05 8.12
C GLN A 134 -6.79 -18.06 9.16
N ASN A 135 -6.48 -18.27 10.43
CA ASN A 135 -6.77 -17.26 11.45
C ASN A 135 -5.66 -16.22 11.50
N PHE A 136 -6.03 -15.00 11.86
CA PHE A 136 -5.12 -13.86 11.94
C PHE A 136 -5.66 -12.78 12.89
N THR A 137 -4.77 -11.88 13.30
CA THR A 137 -5.09 -10.60 13.93
C THR A 137 -4.21 -9.54 13.29
N MET A 138 -4.83 -8.55 12.68
CA MET A 138 -4.18 -7.39 12.08
C MET A 138 -4.49 -6.13 12.88
N THR A 139 -3.51 -5.24 12.96
CA THR A 139 -3.72 -3.88 13.49
C THR A 139 -3.31 -2.84 12.47
N PHE A 140 -4.02 -1.73 12.50
CA PHE A 140 -3.74 -0.54 11.70
C PHE A 140 -3.83 0.67 12.62
N ALA A 141 -2.84 1.56 12.55
CA ALA A 141 -2.92 2.86 13.20
C ALA A 141 -2.38 3.92 12.25
N ALA A 142 -3.20 4.95 12.00
CA ALA A 142 -2.78 6.14 11.28
C ALA A 142 -2.81 7.35 12.23
N GLU A 143 -1.79 8.20 12.16
CA GLU A 143 -1.71 9.46 12.88
C GLU A 143 -1.23 10.57 11.94
N LEU A 144 -2.00 11.65 11.86
CA LEU A 144 -1.70 12.81 11.06
C LEU A 144 -1.12 13.92 11.95
N THR A 145 0.18 14.15 11.81
CA THR A 145 0.94 15.15 12.55
C THR A 145 1.27 16.34 11.64
N PRO A 146 1.80 17.46 12.19
CA PRO A 146 2.33 18.55 11.38
C PRO A 146 3.43 18.13 10.39
N ALA A 147 4.13 17.01 10.65
CA ALA A 147 5.21 16.51 9.81
C ALA A 147 4.72 15.62 8.65
N GLY A 148 3.50 15.09 8.73
CA GLY A 148 2.95 14.15 7.76
C GLY A 148 2.09 13.06 8.41
N LEU A 149 1.82 12.01 7.63
CA LEU A 149 0.99 10.88 8.00
C LEU A 149 1.87 9.68 8.36
N THR A 150 1.75 9.21 9.60
CA THR A 150 2.38 7.97 10.07
C THR A 150 1.37 6.84 10.03
N LEU A 151 1.77 5.68 9.51
CA LEU A 151 1.01 4.44 9.47
C LEU A 151 1.80 3.36 10.21
N ASN A 152 1.13 2.58 11.04
CA ASN A 152 1.68 1.39 11.68
C ASN A 152 0.76 0.22 11.36
N LEU A 153 1.31 -0.80 10.71
CA LEU A 153 0.60 -2.02 10.33
C LEU A 153 1.25 -3.21 11.01
N SER A 154 0.46 -4.17 11.45
CA SER A 154 0.99 -5.47 11.88
C SER A 154 0.01 -6.60 11.64
N VAL A 155 0.55 -7.82 11.57
CA VAL A 155 -0.21 -9.07 11.53
C VAL A 155 0.44 -10.11 12.41
N ILE A 156 -0.39 -10.89 13.10
CA ILE A 156 -0.05 -12.15 13.74
C ILE A 156 -1.01 -13.21 13.19
N SER A 157 -0.49 -14.31 12.67
CA SER A 157 -1.28 -15.30 11.92
C SER A 157 -0.84 -16.74 12.19
N ASP A 158 -1.71 -17.68 11.82
CA ASP A 158 -1.41 -19.11 11.93
C ASP A 158 -0.41 -19.59 10.85
N THR A 159 -0.38 -18.90 9.70
CA THR A 159 0.53 -19.20 8.58
C THR A 159 1.26 -17.96 8.10
N ASP A 160 2.26 -18.14 7.24
CA ASP A 160 3.07 -17.05 6.72
C ASP A 160 2.19 -15.95 6.11
N SER A 161 2.42 -14.72 6.55
CA SER A 161 1.60 -13.56 6.22
C SER A 161 2.47 -12.31 6.14
N LEU A 162 1.89 -11.23 5.62
CA LEU A 162 2.54 -9.94 5.50
C LEU A 162 1.53 -8.80 5.63
N VAL A 163 2.06 -7.59 5.79
CA VAL A 163 1.33 -6.33 5.69
C VAL A 163 2.03 -5.40 4.71
N GLY A 164 1.26 -4.53 4.08
CA GLY A 164 1.77 -3.50 3.19
C GLY A 164 0.70 -2.49 2.82
N ILE A 165 1.09 -1.52 1.99
CA ILE A 165 0.16 -0.58 1.36
C ILE A 165 0.29 -0.67 -0.15
N HIS A 166 -0.82 -0.48 -0.86
CA HIS A 166 -0.90 -0.42 -2.32
C HIS A 166 -1.53 0.92 -2.73
N TYR A 167 -0.81 2.01 -2.47
CA TYR A 167 -1.31 3.38 -2.66
C TYR A 167 -1.01 3.90 -4.05
N TYR A 168 -2.03 4.42 -4.73
CA TYR A 168 -1.99 4.96 -6.08
C TYR A 168 -1.76 6.46 -5.99
N TYR A 169 -0.50 6.87 -6.09
CA TYR A 169 -0.11 8.27 -6.01
C TYR A 169 -0.30 8.97 -7.35
N ARG A 170 -0.92 10.14 -7.33
CA ARG A 170 -1.24 10.95 -8.51
C ARG A 170 0.03 11.42 -9.22
N LEU A 171 0.09 11.25 -10.52
CA LEU A 171 1.08 11.84 -11.42
C LEU A 171 0.42 12.97 -12.21
N PRO A 172 0.60 14.24 -11.79
CA PRO A 172 0.24 15.39 -12.60
C PRO A 172 0.79 15.24 -14.03
N ASN A 173 -0.09 15.33 -15.02
CA ASN A 173 0.24 15.14 -16.44
C ASN A 173 0.85 13.77 -16.80
N GLY A 174 0.70 12.76 -15.93
CA GLY A 174 1.22 11.41 -16.15
C GLY A 174 2.74 11.29 -16.07
N VAL A 175 3.43 12.28 -15.47
CA VAL A 175 4.89 12.30 -15.38
C VAL A 175 5.38 12.39 -13.93
N GLY A 176 6.54 11.80 -13.67
CA GLY A 176 7.24 11.90 -12.40
C GLY A 176 8.53 11.09 -12.39
N THR A 177 9.26 11.20 -11.29
CA THR A 177 10.50 10.46 -11.06
C THR A 177 10.49 9.88 -9.65
N VAL A 178 10.87 8.60 -9.52
CA VAL A 178 11.09 7.97 -8.23
C VAL A 178 12.59 7.91 -7.94
N LYS A 179 12.99 8.37 -6.76
CA LYS A 179 14.37 8.34 -6.29
C LYS A 179 14.48 7.53 -5.01
N SER A 180 15.49 6.68 -4.90
CA SER A 180 15.74 5.90 -3.69
C SER A 180 17.18 5.39 -3.63
N ARG A 181 17.56 4.81 -2.49
CA ARG A 181 18.78 4.01 -2.36
C ARG A 181 18.42 2.54 -2.28
N ILE A 182 18.87 1.77 -3.26
CA ILE A 182 18.42 0.38 -3.44
C ILE A 182 19.59 -0.60 -3.48
N SER A 183 19.30 -1.87 -3.20
CA SER A 183 20.20 -2.96 -3.57
C SER A 183 20.52 -2.92 -5.07
N PRO A 184 21.68 -3.43 -5.53
CA PRO A 184 22.11 -3.33 -6.94
C PRO A 184 21.31 -4.21 -7.91
N PHE A 185 20.23 -4.83 -7.43
CA PHE A 185 19.37 -5.72 -8.19
C PHE A 185 17.91 -5.40 -7.87
N ILE A 186 17.05 -5.64 -8.84
CA ILE A 186 15.60 -5.59 -8.71
C ILE A 186 15.04 -6.97 -9.03
N ASN A 187 13.85 -7.27 -8.51
CA ASN A 187 13.13 -8.46 -8.93
C ASN A 187 12.00 -8.08 -9.89
N VAL A 188 11.93 -8.74 -11.04
CA VAL A 188 10.85 -8.62 -12.03
C VAL A 188 10.28 -10.02 -12.22
N ASN A 189 8.98 -10.19 -12.00
CA ASN A 189 8.32 -11.50 -12.13
C ASN A 189 8.94 -12.64 -11.29
N GLY A 190 9.60 -12.32 -10.17
CA GLY A 190 10.27 -13.30 -9.31
C GLY A 190 11.71 -13.64 -9.74
N GLU A 191 12.20 -13.04 -10.82
CA GLU A 191 13.57 -13.19 -11.29
C GLU A 191 14.41 -11.95 -10.95
N LYS A 192 15.68 -12.16 -10.67
CA LYS A 192 16.62 -11.11 -10.26
C LYS A 192 17.29 -10.50 -11.49
N HIS A 193 17.16 -9.19 -11.64
CA HIS A 193 17.73 -8.43 -12.76
C HIS A 193 18.61 -7.28 -12.26
N SER A 194 19.54 -6.85 -13.11
CA SER A 194 20.14 -5.53 -12.97
C SER A 194 19.11 -4.45 -13.30
N PRO A 195 19.13 -3.29 -12.62
CA PRO A 195 18.34 -2.13 -13.03
C PRO A 195 18.57 -1.79 -14.52
N PRO A 196 17.52 -1.40 -15.26
CA PRO A 196 17.67 -0.92 -16.63
C PRO A 196 18.72 0.18 -16.74
N SER A 197 19.48 0.20 -17.85
CA SER A 197 20.50 1.23 -18.07
C SER A 197 19.94 2.65 -18.19
N SER A 198 18.62 2.78 -18.46
CA SER A 198 17.91 4.06 -18.42
C SER A 198 17.73 4.61 -17.02
N TRP A 199 17.85 3.77 -15.98
CA TRP A 199 17.82 4.22 -14.60
C TRP A 199 19.20 4.73 -14.21
N HIS A 200 19.27 5.94 -13.68
CA HIS A 200 20.54 6.53 -13.24
C HIS A 200 20.94 5.94 -11.89
N LEU A 201 21.56 4.74 -11.90
CA LEU A 201 22.12 4.11 -10.70
C LEU A 201 23.58 4.52 -10.52
N ASP A 202 23.88 5.25 -9.44
CA ASP A 202 25.24 5.68 -9.11
C ASP A 202 26.02 4.68 -8.25
N ASN A 203 27.29 4.99 -7.98
CA ASN A 203 28.18 4.15 -7.18
C ASN A 203 27.76 4.07 -5.69
N GLN A 204 26.99 5.05 -5.22
CA GLN A 204 26.43 5.17 -3.88
C GLN A 204 25.08 4.46 -3.73
N LYS A 205 24.64 3.81 -4.82
CA LYS A 205 23.38 3.08 -4.97
C LYS A 205 22.13 3.96 -4.94
N ASN A 206 22.28 5.26 -5.20
CA ASN A 206 21.14 6.10 -5.51
C ASN A 206 20.65 5.74 -6.91
N VAL A 207 19.34 5.58 -7.05
CA VAL A 207 18.68 5.34 -8.33
C VAL A 207 17.69 6.46 -8.60
N GLU A 208 17.63 6.92 -9.84
CA GLU A 208 16.53 7.72 -10.37
C GLU A 208 15.78 6.92 -11.43
N ILE A 209 14.48 6.76 -11.22
CA ILE A 209 13.58 5.93 -12.02
C ILE A 209 12.56 6.87 -12.67
N PRO A 210 12.69 7.18 -13.98
CA PRO A 210 11.65 7.92 -14.69
C PRO A 210 10.38 7.08 -14.80
N LEU A 211 9.22 7.73 -14.68
CA LEU A 211 7.90 7.12 -14.83
C LEU A 211 7.38 7.38 -16.25
N ASP A 212 8.17 6.99 -17.26
CA ASP A 212 7.90 7.21 -18.68
C ASP A 212 7.56 5.92 -19.45
N GLN A 213 7.63 4.77 -18.78
CA GLN A 213 7.38 3.44 -19.32
C GLN A 213 6.64 2.58 -18.29
N ALA A 214 6.09 1.44 -18.73
CA ALA A 214 5.50 0.49 -17.81
C ALA A 214 6.54 -0.07 -16.80
N LEU A 215 6.17 -0.10 -15.53
CA LEU A 215 6.98 -0.62 -14.42
C LEU A 215 6.16 -1.60 -13.59
N ASP A 216 6.77 -2.74 -13.26
CA ASP A 216 6.29 -3.70 -12.27
C ASP A 216 7.50 -4.45 -11.72
N CYS A 217 8.05 -3.95 -10.62
CA CYS A 217 9.25 -4.50 -10.04
C CYS A 217 9.28 -4.36 -8.52
N THR A 218 9.98 -5.28 -7.87
CA THR A 218 10.29 -5.25 -6.45
C THR A 218 11.72 -4.74 -6.26
N LEU A 219 11.88 -3.82 -5.32
CA LEU A 219 13.16 -3.23 -4.93
C LEU A 219 13.41 -3.44 -3.44
N HIS A 220 14.68 -3.48 -3.05
CA HIS A 220 15.10 -3.71 -1.66
C HIS A 220 15.94 -2.54 -1.17
N PRO A 221 15.78 -2.11 0.10
CA PRO A 221 16.47 -0.95 0.64
C PRO A 221 17.98 -1.17 0.76
N PHE A 222 18.74 -0.07 0.76
CA PHE A 222 20.19 -0.03 1.00
C PHE A 222 20.60 1.30 1.64
N PRO A 223 21.63 1.35 2.51
CA PRO A 223 22.41 0.23 3.07
C PRO A 223 21.74 -0.44 4.28
N ASP A 224 20.77 0.23 4.90
CA ASP A 224 20.01 -0.32 6.01
C ASP A 224 18.90 -1.23 5.46
N GLN A 225 19.05 -2.54 5.68
CA GLN A 225 18.09 -3.53 5.19
C GLN A 225 16.75 -3.50 5.93
N LEU A 226 16.62 -2.73 7.02
CA LEU A 226 15.38 -2.60 7.78
C LEU A 226 14.56 -1.37 7.38
N ARG A 227 15.12 -0.47 6.57
CA ARG A 227 14.54 0.86 6.33
C ARG A 227 14.71 1.34 4.90
N GLY A 228 13.64 1.84 4.31
CA GLY A 228 13.69 2.51 2.99
C GLY A 228 13.34 3.99 3.09
N LYS A 229 13.93 4.79 2.20
CA LYS A 229 13.57 6.19 1.91
C LYS A 229 13.33 6.29 0.41
N ILE A 230 12.13 6.69 0.02
CA ILE A 230 11.68 6.74 -1.37
C ILE A 230 11.07 8.12 -1.58
N LEU A 231 11.55 8.83 -2.59
CA LEU A 231 11.05 10.14 -2.98
C LEU A 231 10.34 10.00 -4.32
N LEU A 232 9.07 10.40 -4.37
CA LEU A 232 8.37 10.66 -5.62
C LEU A 232 8.41 12.17 -5.90
N GLU A 233 9.00 12.56 -7.02
CA GLU A 233 9.01 13.93 -7.53
C GLU A 233 7.98 14.08 -8.65
N THR A 234 7.12 15.09 -8.54
CA THR A 234 6.17 15.50 -9.58
C THR A 234 6.24 17.01 -9.79
N SER A 235 5.53 17.52 -10.79
CA SER A 235 5.44 18.97 -11.00
C SER A 235 4.63 19.72 -9.95
N GLU A 236 3.74 19.05 -9.21
CA GLU A 236 2.85 19.70 -8.21
C GLU A 236 3.29 19.45 -6.76
N TYR A 237 3.99 18.34 -6.48
CA TYR A 237 4.45 17.98 -5.14
C TYR A 237 5.61 17.00 -5.16
N HIS A 238 6.32 16.93 -4.04
CA HIS A 238 7.18 15.79 -3.71
C HIS A 238 6.59 15.00 -2.54
N LEU A 239 6.68 13.67 -2.61
CA LEU A 239 6.25 12.78 -1.53
C LEU A 239 7.45 11.98 -1.05
N MET A 240 7.82 12.18 0.22
CA MET A 240 8.77 11.30 0.90
C MET A 240 8.02 10.18 1.60
N THR A 241 8.32 8.95 1.19
CA THR A 241 7.93 7.73 1.89
C THR A 241 9.14 7.19 2.61
N THR A 242 9.09 7.15 3.95
CA THR A 242 10.04 6.37 4.74
C THR A 242 9.32 5.20 5.34
N TYR A 243 9.99 4.06 5.46
CA TYR A 243 9.43 2.93 6.16
C TYR A 243 10.48 2.18 6.96
N GLN A 244 10.02 1.44 7.98
CA GLN A 244 10.84 0.60 8.82
C GLN A 244 10.10 -0.70 9.15
N CYS A 245 10.81 -1.81 9.10
CA CYS A 245 10.34 -3.12 9.56
C CYS A 245 11.13 -3.59 10.80
N ILE A 246 10.56 -4.55 11.52
CA ILE A 246 11.25 -5.26 12.62
C ILE A 246 12.22 -6.35 12.13
N SER A 247 12.17 -6.67 10.83
CA SER A 247 12.95 -7.72 10.17
C SER A 247 13.47 -7.26 8.81
N GLN A 248 14.54 -7.89 8.33
CA GLN A 248 15.08 -7.71 6.98
C GLN A 248 14.18 -8.30 5.89
N GLU A 249 13.15 -9.06 6.31
CA GLU A 249 12.04 -9.49 5.46
C GLU A 249 11.18 -8.29 5.06
N ASN A 250 11.68 -7.45 4.16
CA ASN A 250 10.92 -6.35 3.59
C ASN A 250 11.41 -6.00 2.19
N CYS A 251 10.53 -5.35 1.45
CA CYS A 251 10.82 -4.75 0.16
C CYS A 251 9.86 -3.58 -0.08
N TRP A 252 9.96 -2.98 -1.26
CA TRP A 252 8.88 -2.17 -1.79
C TRP A 252 8.66 -2.48 -3.27
N GLN A 253 7.41 -2.40 -3.71
CA GLN A 253 7.08 -2.53 -5.12
C GLN A 253 6.84 -1.17 -5.77
N LEU A 254 7.27 -1.09 -7.02
CA LEU A 254 7.01 0.02 -7.90
C LEU A 254 6.17 -0.49 -9.07
N TYR A 255 4.96 0.04 -9.18
CA TYR A 255 4.05 -0.28 -10.27
C TYR A 255 3.54 0.98 -10.95
N HIS A 256 3.68 1.06 -12.26
CA HIS A 256 3.18 2.16 -13.09
C HIS A 256 2.80 1.59 -14.45
N PRO A 257 1.52 1.56 -14.84
CA PRO A 257 1.15 1.31 -16.23
C PRO A 257 1.59 2.49 -17.09
N GLU A 258 2.12 2.23 -18.28
CA GLU A 258 2.51 3.26 -19.23
C GLU A 258 1.36 4.25 -19.50
N GLY A 259 1.64 5.54 -19.33
CA GLY A 259 0.67 6.62 -19.54
C GLY A 259 -0.41 6.75 -18.46
N ALA A 260 -0.33 5.99 -17.37
CA ALA A 260 -1.27 6.13 -16.25
C ALA A 260 -1.09 7.48 -15.53
N SER A 261 -2.18 8.01 -14.98
CA SER A 261 -2.15 9.19 -14.10
C SER A 261 -1.67 8.88 -12.68
N TYR A 262 -1.12 7.69 -12.43
CA TYR A 262 -0.67 7.27 -11.11
C TYR A 262 0.58 6.40 -11.15
N VAL A 263 1.25 6.33 -10.00
CA VAL A 263 2.27 5.33 -9.66
C VAL A 263 1.94 4.71 -8.30
N CYS A 264 2.18 3.41 -8.16
CA CYS A 264 2.12 2.74 -6.86
C CYS A 264 3.52 2.62 -6.28
N ILE A 265 3.67 3.03 -5.02
CA ILE A 265 4.87 2.80 -4.21
C ILE A 265 4.42 2.03 -2.97
N GLU A 266 4.90 0.80 -2.85
CA GLU A 266 4.28 -0.20 -1.98
C GLU A 266 5.29 -0.79 -0.99
N PRO A 267 5.58 -0.14 0.15
CA PRO A 267 6.30 -0.78 1.23
C PRO A 267 5.58 -2.04 1.72
N ILE A 268 6.30 -3.16 1.83
CA ILE A 268 5.76 -4.47 2.19
C ILE A 268 6.70 -5.18 3.20
N SER A 269 6.12 -5.82 4.20
CA SER A 269 6.84 -6.55 5.26
C SER A 269 7.26 -7.98 4.87
N ALA A 270 7.72 -8.19 3.64
CA ALA A 270 8.27 -9.45 3.15
C ALA A 270 9.33 -9.19 2.07
N GLN A 271 10.42 -9.99 2.03
CA GLN A 271 11.45 -9.83 1.00
C GLN A 271 11.01 -10.36 -0.37
N ASP A 272 10.28 -11.47 -0.37
CA ASP A 272 9.54 -12.02 -1.50
C ASP A 272 8.04 -12.04 -1.14
N PRO A 273 7.27 -10.99 -1.49
CA PRO A 273 5.86 -10.91 -1.12
C PRO A 273 5.02 -12.09 -1.61
N ARG A 274 5.40 -12.76 -2.71
CA ARG A 274 4.64 -13.92 -3.21
C ARG A 274 4.88 -15.18 -2.37
N HIS A 275 5.94 -15.20 -1.56
CA HIS A 275 6.32 -16.30 -0.69
C HIS A 275 6.78 -15.75 0.68
N PRO A 276 5.88 -15.13 1.47
CA PRO A 276 6.22 -14.70 2.82
C PRO A 276 6.66 -15.91 3.66
N ASN A 277 7.48 -15.65 4.68
CA ASN A 277 8.05 -16.67 5.56
C ASN A 277 7.93 -16.33 7.05
N LEU A 278 7.10 -15.33 7.39
CA LEU A 278 6.88 -14.87 8.76
C LEU A 278 5.40 -14.98 9.14
N THR A 279 5.13 -15.50 10.34
CA THR A 279 3.80 -15.49 10.95
C THR A 279 3.53 -14.22 11.78
N VAL A 280 4.56 -13.40 11.98
CA VAL A 280 4.47 -12.09 12.64
C VAL A 280 5.22 -11.08 11.79
N SER A 281 4.51 -10.05 11.34
CA SER A 281 5.10 -8.98 10.55
C SER A 281 4.58 -7.62 10.99
N SER A 282 5.42 -6.61 10.89
CA SER A 282 5.03 -5.22 11.12
C SER A 282 5.80 -4.27 10.21
N LEU A 283 5.14 -3.14 9.93
CA LEU A 283 5.60 -2.14 9.01
C LEU A 283 5.17 -0.76 9.52
N ASN A 284 6.14 0.11 9.75
CA ASN A 284 5.90 1.51 10.08
C ASN A 284 6.23 2.34 8.84
N ILE A 285 5.33 3.24 8.43
CA ILE A 285 5.46 4.06 7.23
C ILE A 285 5.22 5.52 7.62
N ASN A 286 6.05 6.44 7.14
CA ASN A 286 5.76 7.87 7.22
C ASN A 286 5.69 8.46 5.82
N LEU A 287 4.64 9.23 5.58
CA LEU A 287 4.34 9.89 4.31
C LEU A 287 4.33 11.41 4.52
N GLN A 288 5.27 12.11 3.88
CA GLN A 288 5.44 13.55 4.02
C GLN A 288 5.32 14.24 2.66
N ILE A 289 4.46 15.26 2.59
CA ILE A 289 4.20 16.02 1.37
C ILE A 289 4.98 17.35 1.43
N PHE A 290 5.80 17.59 0.42
CA PHE A 290 6.55 18.82 0.24
C PHE A 290 6.07 19.53 -1.03
N SER A 291 6.07 20.85 -0.97
CA SER A 291 5.85 21.68 -2.14
C SER A 291 7.12 21.64 -3.03
N PRO A 292 6.99 21.73 -4.37
CA PRO A 292 8.16 21.76 -5.25
C PRO A 292 9.14 22.86 -4.83
N GLY A 293 10.43 22.53 -4.77
CA GLY A 293 11.48 23.46 -4.35
C GLY A 293 11.70 23.58 -2.83
N GLN A 294 10.85 22.97 -1.99
CA GLN A 294 11.18 22.79 -0.57
C GLN A 294 12.29 21.74 -0.43
N GLN A 295 13.28 22.02 0.43
CA GLN A 295 14.28 21.02 0.79
C GLN A 295 13.66 19.95 1.70
N TYR A 296 14.05 18.71 1.46
CA TYR A 296 13.70 17.53 2.25
C TYR A 296 14.99 16.94 2.80
N GLU A 297 15.22 17.07 4.10
CA GLU A 297 16.36 16.46 4.80
C GLU A 297 16.12 14.96 5.06
#